data_AF-A0A091NHZ0-F1
#
_entry.id   AF-A0A091NHZ0-F1
#
_cell.length_a   1.000
_cell.length_b   1.000
_cell.length_c   1.000
_cell.angle_alpha   90.00
_cell.angle_beta   90.00
_cell.angle_gamma   90.00
#
_symmetry.space_group_name_H-M   'P 1'
#
loop_
_entity.id
_entity.type
_entity.pdbx_description
1 polymer ?
#
loop_
_entity_poly.entity_id
_entity_poly.type
_entity_poly.pdbx_seq_one_letter_code
_entity_poly.pdbx_strand_id
1 'polypeptide(L)'
;NGILIEYEDMFPFKGELEILKSPYAYSEEDIERIQQLAELHKLEVVPLVQTFGHVEFILKHEKYQHLREVERFPNSFNPHVPDTLALLKSILSQVIEKHRRSTWSHIGADEVFHLGEGTDSKNWMSRNRGDTGTMFLNHIKEVLGFVAARHPPAAATSTHVPILAPLTESGIAKHVSPVVWFYAPDFEAEQIGKVMCPAPGAPNPPPSLLRRWWHWWLSRCRAFPHQVRRERLRGRFWGSPGALAPHALGSHLLVFCSEGRGAFPGAEIYHMVEQVNGHLKESVLKFLEEESAIKGWFSLYHRKRQFGNPRNMETFGSKVLKYVVLGAGSPFPRVFPDMVEEWMEENVNPYLDQLRDLVRDYR
;
A
#
# COMPACT_ATOMS: atom_id res chain seq x y z
N ASN A 1 -2.58 18.34 -3.34
CA ASN A 1 -3.22 17.47 -2.32
C ASN A 1 -4.22 16.61 -3.03
N GLY A 2 -4.22 15.31 -2.77
CA GLY A 2 -5.11 14.36 -3.43
C GLY A 2 -5.24 13.06 -2.66
N ILE A 3 -6.13 12.21 -3.14
CA ILE A 3 -6.41 10.87 -2.64
C ILE A 3 -6.00 9.91 -3.77
N LEU A 4 -5.07 9.01 -3.48
CA LEU A 4 -4.74 7.89 -4.37
C LEU A 4 -5.76 6.78 -4.09
N ILE A 5 -6.45 6.28 -5.12
CA ILE A 5 -7.42 5.19 -5.00
C ILE A 5 -7.00 4.05 -5.91
N GLU A 6 -6.51 2.99 -5.30
CA GLU A 6 -6.34 1.68 -5.96
C GLU A 6 -7.69 1.01 -6.11
N TYR A 7 -7.93 0.48 -7.32
CA TYR A 7 -9.26 0.07 -7.74
C TYR A 7 -9.47 -1.44 -7.88
N GLU A 8 -8.48 -2.19 -8.37
CA GLU A 8 -8.58 -3.64 -8.66
C GLU A 8 -9.97 -4.09 -9.16
N ASP A 9 -10.61 -5.07 -8.52
CA ASP A 9 -11.98 -5.53 -8.83
C ASP A 9 -13.10 -4.67 -8.21
N MET A 10 -12.77 -3.61 -7.47
CA MET A 10 -13.73 -2.67 -6.88
C MET A 10 -14.19 -1.57 -7.85
N PHE A 11 -13.65 -1.52 -9.08
CA PHE A 11 -14.12 -0.59 -10.12
C PHE A 11 -15.39 -1.12 -10.83
N PRO A 12 -16.38 -0.26 -11.16
CA PRO A 12 -17.57 -0.62 -11.95
C PRO A 12 -17.23 -0.85 -13.43
N PHE A 13 -16.47 -1.91 -13.72
CA PHE A 13 -16.19 -2.34 -15.09
C PHE A 13 -17.48 -2.70 -15.84
N LYS A 14 -17.49 -2.40 -17.14
CA LYS A 14 -18.63 -2.60 -18.06
C LYS A 14 -18.28 -3.49 -19.25
N GLY A 15 -19.29 -4.15 -19.80
CA GLY A 15 -19.19 -5.01 -20.99
C GLY A 15 -18.30 -6.24 -20.73
N GLU A 16 -17.37 -6.51 -21.66
CA GLU A 16 -16.44 -7.65 -21.57
C GLU A 16 -15.57 -7.72 -20.30
N LEU A 17 -15.48 -6.60 -19.57
CA LEU A 17 -14.75 -6.48 -18.30
C LEU A 17 -15.65 -6.66 -17.05
N GLU A 18 -16.96 -6.82 -17.18
CA GLU A 18 -17.87 -7.04 -16.02
C GLU A 18 -17.51 -8.27 -15.19
N ILE A 19 -16.90 -9.27 -15.81
CA ILE A 19 -16.37 -10.46 -15.14
C ILE A 19 -15.31 -10.13 -14.06
N LEU A 20 -14.60 -9.00 -14.21
CA LEU A 20 -13.57 -8.53 -13.29
C LEU A 20 -14.13 -7.84 -12.04
N LYS A 21 -15.45 -7.65 -11.94
CA LYS A 21 -16.07 -6.82 -10.91
C LYS A 21 -16.42 -7.64 -9.66
N SER A 22 -15.93 -7.19 -8.51
CA SER A 22 -16.33 -7.72 -7.20
C SER A 22 -17.84 -7.53 -6.97
N PRO A 23 -18.53 -8.47 -6.28
CA PRO A 23 -19.91 -8.27 -5.82
C PRO A 23 -20.09 -7.02 -4.94
N TYR A 24 -19.00 -6.51 -4.36
CA TYR A 24 -18.98 -5.32 -3.50
C TYR A 24 -18.37 -4.08 -4.17
N ALA A 25 -18.10 -4.14 -5.48
CA ALA A 25 -17.52 -3.03 -6.23
C ALA A 25 -18.37 -1.74 -6.14
N TYR A 26 -17.68 -0.61 -6.19
CA TYR A 26 -18.33 0.70 -6.23
C TYR A 26 -19.31 0.81 -7.39
N SER A 27 -20.47 1.43 -7.18
CA SER A 27 -21.29 1.88 -8.30
C SER A 27 -20.64 3.06 -9.03
N GLU A 28 -21.16 3.37 -10.22
CA GLU A 28 -20.77 4.59 -10.92
C GLU A 28 -21.11 5.87 -10.15
N GLU A 29 -22.20 5.84 -9.39
CA GLU A 29 -22.67 6.93 -8.54
C GLU A 29 -21.74 7.11 -7.34
N ASP A 30 -21.21 6.03 -6.76
CA ASP A 30 -20.23 6.09 -5.67
C ASP A 30 -18.92 6.75 -6.12
N ILE A 31 -18.40 6.41 -7.31
CA ILE A 31 -17.19 7.06 -7.84
C ILE A 31 -17.44 8.56 -8.08
N GLU A 32 -18.60 8.93 -8.62
CA GLU A 32 -18.95 10.33 -8.81
C GLU A 32 -19.11 11.07 -7.47
N ARG A 33 -19.73 10.42 -6.47
CA ARG A 33 -19.86 10.91 -5.10
C ARG A 33 -18.50 11.16 -4.45
N ILE A 34 -17.57 10.21 -4.57
CA ILE A 34 -16.20 10.31 -4.05
C ILE A 34 -15.49 11.51 -4.68
N GLN A 35 -15.54 11.66 -6.02
CA GLN A 35 -14.90 12.79 -6.69
C GLN A 35 -15.53 14.15 -6.32
N GLN A 36 -16.86 14.24 -6.19
CA GLN A 36 -17.55 15.46 -5.75
C GLN A 36 -17.14 15.87 -4.34
N LEU A 37 -17.02 14.91 -3.42
CA LEU A 37 -16.58 15.16 -2.04
C LEU A 37 -15.10 15.59 -2.01
N ALA A 38 -14.23 14.93 -2.76
CA ALA A 38 -12.83 15.32 -2.89
C ALA A 38 -12.70 16.76 -3.42
N GLU A 39 -13.42 17.11 -4.48
CA GLU A 39 -13.46 18.45 -5.08
C GLU A 39 -13.93 19.52 -4.07
N LEU A 40 -14.99 19.26 -3.30
CA LEU A 40 -15.46 20.14 -2.23
C LEU A 40 -14.37 20.44 -1.19
N HIS A 41 -13.51 19.44 -0.92
CA HIS A 41 -12.37 19.53 0.00
C HIS A 41 -11.04 19.96 -0.68
N LYS A 42 -11.07 20.33 -1.97
CA LYS A 42 -9.89 20.72 -2.78
C LYS A 42 -8.83 19.62 -2.86
N LEU A 43 -9.30 18.37 -2.93
CA LEU A 43 -8.51 17.17 -3.15
C LEU A 43 -8.76 16.65 -4.56
N GLU A 44 -7.68 16.25 -5.23
CA GLU A 44 -7.72 15.53 -6.49
C GLU A 44 -7.87 14.02 -6.23
N VAL A 45 -8.72 13.32 -6.98
CA VAL A 45 -8.76 11.84 -6.96
C VAL A 45 -7.83 11.33 -8.06
N VAL A 46 -6.82 10.57 -7.66
CA VAL A 46 -5.83 9.95 -8.55
C VAL A 46 -6.13 8.46 -8.61
N PRO A 47 -6.57 7.92 -9.76
CA PRO A 47 -6.76 6.47 -9.89
C PRO A 47 -5.41 5.76 -9.93
N LEU A 48 -5.30 4.65 -9.19
CA LEU A 48 -4.27 3.64 -9.34
C LEU A 48 -4.88 2.40 -10.00
N VAL A 49 -4.29 2.01 -11.12
CA VAL A 49 -4.65 0.81 -11.88
C VAL A 49 -3.42 -0.07 -11.93
N GLN A 50 -3.53 -1.31 -11.47
CA GLN A 50 -2.45 -2.27 -11.60
C GLN A 50 -2.30 -2.73 -13.05
N THR A 51 -1.08 -2.60 -13.59
CA THR A 51 -0.80 -2.87 -15.02
C THR A 51 0.25 -3.95 -15.28
N PHE A 52 0.81 -4.59 -14.25
CA PHE A 52 1.83 -5.62 -14.45
C PHE A 52 1.85 -6.71 -13.39
N GLY A 53 2.17 -6.35 -12.13
CA GLY A 53 1.94 -7.15 -10.93
C GLY A 53 0.59 -6.80 -10.29
N HIS A 54 0.21 -7.46 -9.19
CA HIS A 54 -1.10 -7.28 -8.50
C HIS A 54 -2.30 -7.36 -9.45
N VAL A 55 -2.31 -8.40 -10.29
CA VAL A 55 -3.32 -8.63 -11.34
C VAL A 55 -4.07 -9.95 -11.15
N GLU A 56 -4.01 -10.51 -9.93
CA GLU A 56 -4.74 -11.71 -9.50
C GLU A 56 -6.24 -11.54 -9.74
N PHE A 57 -6.79 -10.35 -9.51
CA PHE A 57 -8.19 -10.04 -9.76
C PHE A 57 -8.60 -10.21 -11.24
N ILE A 58 -7.64 -10.15 -12.17
CA ILE A 58 -7.84 -10.43 -13.60
C ILE A 58 -7.53 -11.88 -13.91
N LEU A 59 -6.33 -12.33 -13.54
CA LEU A 59 -5.76 -13.60 -13.96
C LEU A 59 -6.33 -14.80 -13.19
N LYS A 60 -7.15 -14.60 -12.15
CA LYS A 60 -7.98 -15.65 -11.52
C LYS A 60 -9.00 -16.25 -12.49
N HIS A 61 -9.51 -15.45 -13.44
CA HIS A 61 -10.57 -15.87 -14.37
C HIS A 61 -10.01 -16.71 -15.54
N GLU A 62 -10.67 -17.84 -15.85
CA GLU A 62 -10.30 -18.77 -16.93
C GLU A 62 -10.05 -18.05 -18.28
N LYS A 63 -10.92 -17.10 -18.63
CA LYS A 63 -10.82 -16.22 -19.81
C LYS A 63 -9.44 -15.58 -20.00
N TYR A 64 -8.72 -15.27 -18.92
CA TYR A 64 -7.46 -14.52 -18.94
C TYR A 64 -6.24 -15.33 -18.47
N GLN A 65 -6.37 -16.62 -18.16
CA GLN A 65 -5.25 -17.43 -17.64
C GLN A 65 -4.05 -17.52 -18.60
N HIS A 66 -4.31 -17.48 -19.91
CA HIS A 66 -3.28 -17.50 -20.95
C HIS A 66 -2.41 -16.23 -21.01
N LEU A 67 -2.77 -15.18 -20.23
CA LEU A 67 -2.02 -13.92 -20.12
C LEU A 67 -1.00 -13.92 -18.98
N ARG A 68 -0.87 -15.01 -18.19
CA ARG A 68 0.07 -15.12 -17.06
C ARG A 68 1.51 -15.27 -17.53
N GLU A 69 2.46 -14.60 -16.85
CA GLU A 69 3.92 -14.78 -17.06
C GLU A 69 4.34 -16.23 -16.78
N VAL A 70 3.87 -16.78 -15.67
CA VAL A 70 4.01 -18.20 -15.32
C VAL A 70 2.60 -18.77 -15.19
N GLU A 71 2.25 -19.76 -16.03
CA GLU A 71 0.92 -20.39 -16.12
C GLU A 71 0.30 -20.71 -14.74
N ARG A 72 1.12 -21.18 -13.79
CA ARG A 72 0.70 -21.55 -12.44
C ARG A 72 0.25 -20.37 -11.57
N PHE A 73 0.76 -19.16 -11.80
CA PHE A 73 0.63 -18.03 -10.88
C PHE A 73 -0.16 -16.87 -11.50
N PRO A 74 -1.26 -16.41 -10.88
CA PRO A 74 -2.08 -15.30 -11.40
C PRO A 74 -1.54 -13.91 -11.04
N ASN A 75 -0.31 -13.79 -10.54
CA ASN A 75 0.20 -12.55 -9.94
C ASN A 75 0.77 -11.53 -10.95
N SER A 76 1.11 -11.96 -12.17
CA SER A 76 1.78 -11.09 -13.14
C SER A 76 1.47 -11.46 -14.59
N PHE A 77 1.32 -10.41 -15.41
CA PHE A 77 1.11 -10.56 -16.85
C PHE A 77 2.38 -11.00 -17.60
N ASN A 78 2.23 -11.80 -18.64
CA ASN A 78 3.23 -12.03 -19.67
C ASN A 78 3.25 -10.82 -20.62
N PRO A 79 4.36 -10.04 -20.70
CA PRO A 79 4.43 -8.83 -21.53
C PRO A 79 4.60 -9.14 -23.03
N HIS A 80 4.77 -10.41 -23.41
CA HIS A 80 4.97 -10.84 -24.80
C HIS A 80 3.71 -11.35 -25.49
N VAL A 81 2.62 -11.58 -24.74
CA VAL A 81 1.30 -11.93 -25.32
C VAL A 81 0.60 -10.64 -25.77
N PRO A 82 0.24 -10.46 -27.07
CA PRO A 82 -0.37 -9.22 -27.56
C PRO A 82 -1.66 -8.84 -26.85
N ASP A 83 -2.44 -9.84 -26.44
CA ASP A 83 -3.74 -9.67 -25.78
C ASP A 83 -3.62 -9.08 -24.37
N THR A 84 -2.46 -9.24 -23.70
CA THR A 84 -2.13 -8.54 -22.44
C THR A 84 -2.27 -7.03 -22.62
N LEU A 85 -1.63 -6.48 -23.66
CA LEU A 85 -1.66 -5.05 -23.92
C LEU A 85 -3.04 -4.60 -24.41
N ALA A 86 -3.78 -5.43 -25.15
CA ALA A 86 -5.16 -5.13 -25.56
C ALA A 86 -6.12 -5.05 -24.36
N LEU A 87 -5.97 -5.95 -23.39
CA LEU A 87 -6.75 -5.97 -22.15
C LEU A 87 -6.43 -4.74 -21.27
N LEU A 88 -5.14 -4.47 -21.02
CA LEU A 88 -4.70 -3.29 -20.27
C LEU A 88 -5.22 -1.99 -20.87
N LYS A 89 -5.17 -1.86 -22.20
CA LYS A 89 -5.73 -0.70 -22.92
C LYS A 89 -7.24 -0.54 -22.71
N SER A 90 -7.97 -1.64 -22.57
CA SER A 90 -9.42 -1.63 -22.30
C SER A 90 -9.73 -1.21 -20.86
N ILE A 91 -9.01 -1.77 -19.88
CA ILE A 91 -9.11 -1.43 -18.45
C ILE A 91 -8.77 0.05 -18.22
N LEU A 92 -7.60 0.48 -18.68
CA LEU A 92 -7.14 1.87 -18.55
C LEU A 92 -8.08 2.86 -19.23
N SER A 93 -8.71 2.50 -20.35
CA SER A 93 -9.70 3.36 -21.00
C SER A 93 -10.90 3.65 -20.09
N GLN A 94 -11.50 2.63 -19.46
CA GLN A 94 -12.67 2.83 -18.58
C GLN A 94 -12.30 3.66 -17.34
N VAL A 95 -11.14 3.41 -16.72
CA VAL A 95 -10.70 4.13 -15.51
C VAL A 95 -10.34 5.59 -15.83
N ILE A 96 -9.57 5.86 -16.88
CA ILE A 96 -9.22 7.22 -17.32
C ILE A 96 -10.48 7.99 -17.74
N GLU A 97 -11.43 7.33 -18.41
CA GLU A 97 -12.71 7.94 -18.80
C GLU A 97 -13.55 8.38 -17.60
N LYS A 98 -13.58 7.60 -16.51
CA LYS A 98 -14.26 8.00 -15.26
C LYS A 98 -13.48 9.05 -14.48
N HIS A 99 -12.18 9.21 -14.75
CA HIS A 99 -11.26 10.15 -14.06
C HIS A 99 -10.75 11.30 -14.94
N ARG A 100 -11.49 11.71 -15.99
CA ARG A 100 -11.12 12.80 -16.93
C ARG A 100 -10.69 14.13 -16.29
N ARG A 101 -11.08 14.40 -15.04
CA ARG A 101 -10.70 15.61 -14.28
C ARG A 101 -9.36 15.49 -13.56
N SER A 102 -8.83 14.28 -13.41
CA SER A 102 -7.55 14.03 -12.77
C SER A 102 -6.40 14.43 -13.71
N THR A 103 -5.47 15.20 -13.15
CA THR A 103 -4.18 15.51 -13.76
C THR A 103 -3.14 14.43 -13.47
N TRP A 104 -3.47 13.39 -12.71
CA TRP A 104 -2.60 12.26 -12.46
C TRP A 104 -3.28 10.92 -12.74
N SER A 105 -2.47 9.90 -13.00
CA SER A 105 -2.89 8.50 -12.95
C SER A 105 -1.69 7.64 -12.56
N HIS A 106 -1.92 6.64 -11.73
CA HIS A 106 -0.91 5.71 -11.25
C HIS A 106 -1.09 4.36 -11.95
N ILE A 107 -0.03 3.83 -12.56
CA ILE A 107 -0.08 2.57 -13.33
C ILE A 107 0.40 1.34 -12.53
N GLY A 108 0.59 1.51 -11.21
CA GLY A 108 1.01 0.45 -10.29
C GLY A 108 2.38 -0.10 -10.68
N ALA A 109 2.42 -1.38 -11.03
CA ALA A 109 3.57 -2.13 -11.54
C ALA A 109 4.70 -2.36 -10.52
N ASP A 110 4.32 -2.40 -9.26
CA ASP A 110 5.00 -3.07 -8.16
C ASP A 110 4.91 -4.60 -8.27
N GLU A 111 5.72 -5.27 -7.43
CA GLU A 111 5.68 -6.71 -7.11
C GLU A 111 5.47 -7.68 -8.28
N VAL A 112 6.13 -7.43 -9.41
CA VAL A 112 6.10 -8.30 -10.60
C VAL A 112 6.95 -9.56 -10.40
N PHE A 113 6.55 -10.41 -9.46
CA PHE A 113 7.24 -11.66 -9.14
C PHE A 113 7.23 -12.63 -10.32
N HIS A 114 8.31 -13.41 -10.44
CA HIS A 114 8.54 -14.40 -11.49
C HIS A 114 8.70 -13.83 -12.92
N LEU A 115 8.85 -12.51 -13.10
CA LEU A 115 9.17 -11.92 -14.40
C LEU A 115 10.48 -12.50 -14.98
N GLY A 116 10.42 -13.03 -16.19
CA GLY A 116 11.53 -13.71 -16.84
C GLY A 116 11.55 -15.23 -16.62
N GLU A 117 10.64 -15.78 -15.82
CA GLU A 117 10.50 -17.22 -15.64
C GLU A 117 9.59 -17.87 -16.67
N GLY A 118 8.74 -17.10 -17.36
CA GLY A 118 7.89 -17.57 -18.45
C GLY A 118 8.68 -18.07 -19.67
N THR A 119 8.09 -19.01 -20.42
CA THR A 119 8.73 -19.57 -21.63
C THR A 119 8.98 -18.49 -22.69
N ASP A 120 8.03 -17.59 -22.92
CA ASP A 120 8.17 -16.49 -23.88
C ASP A 120 9.24 -15.49 -23.42
N SER A 121 9.25 -15.16 -22.14
CA SER A 121 10.19 -14.24 -21.50
C SER A 121 11.62 -14.77 -21.54
N LYS A 122 11.83 -16.08 -21.29
CA LYS A 122 13.11 -16.79 -21.53
C LYS A 122 13.53 -16.78 -23.00
N ASN A 123 12.59 -17.03 -23.91
CA ASN A 123 12.83 -16.97 -25.35
C ASN A 123 13.20 -15.54 -25.81
N TRP A 124 12.57 -14.51 -25.25
CA TRP A 124 12.86 -13.12 -25.56
C TRP A 124 14.25 -12.70 -25.04
N MET A 125 14.59 -13.01 -23.79
CA MET A 125 15.90 -12.68 -23.22
C MET A 125 17.05 -13.34 -24.00
N SER A 126 16.93 -14.63 -24.33
CA SER A 126 17.95 -15.36 -25.09
C SER A 126 18.15 -14.81 -26.51
N ARG A 127 17.09 -14.36 -27.20
CA ARG A 127 17.16 -13.78 -28.54
C ARG A 127 17.70 -12.35 -28.55
N ASN A 128 17.29 -11.52 -27.59
CA ASN A 128 17.59 -10.08 -27.59
C ASN A 128 18.82 -9.70 -26.76
N ARG A 129 19.41 -10.64 -26.00
CA ARG A 129 20.43 -10.39 -24.96
C ARG A 129 19.98 -9.36 -23.92
N GLY A 130 18.66 -9.30 -23.68
CA GLY A 130 18.05 -8.44 -22.67
C GLY A 130 17.93 -9.13 -21.32
N ASP A 131 17.64 -8.34 -20.30
CA ASP A 131 17.34 -8.78 -18.94
C ASP A 131 15.89 -8.43 -18.54
N THR A 132 15.49 -8.84 -17.33
CA THR A 132 14.17 -8.58 -16.76
C THR A 132 13.91 -7.09 -16.54
N GLY A 133 14.94 -6.29 -16.24
CA GLY A 133 14.83 -4.84 -16.14
C GLY A 133 14.47 -4.19 -17.47
N THR A 134 15.13 -4.59 -18.56
CA THR A 134 14.84 -4.13 -19.93
C THR A 134 13.44 -4.55 -20.36
N MET A 135 13.03 -5.78 -20.05
CA MET A 135 11.69 -6.30 -20.30
C MET A 135 10.61 -5.47 -19.58
N PHE A 136 10.83 -5.18 -18.29
CA PHE A 136 9.96 -4.33 -17.48
C PHE A 136 9.83 -2.92 -18.07
N LEU A 137 10.96 -2.28 -18.39
CA LEU A 137 10.97 -0.95 -19.00
C LEU A 137 10.24 -0.90 -20.35
N ASN A 138 10.30 -1.97 -21.15
CA ASN A 138 9.61 -2.05 -22.43
C ASN A 138 8.08 -2.14 -22.23
N HIS A 139 7.60 -2.98 -21.30
CA HIS A 139 6.19 -3.05 -20.94
C HIS A 139 5.66 -1.68 -20.45
N ILE A 140 6.39 -1.05 -19.53
CA ILE A 140 6.04 0.26 -19.00
C ILE A 140 6.02 1.34 -20.11
N LYS A 141 6.91 1.28 -21.11
CA LYS A 141 6.87 2.20 -22.27
C LYS A 141 5.59 2.05 -23.08
N GLU A 142 5.11 0.83 -23.34
CA GLU A 142 3.87 0.59 -24.08
C GLU A 142 2.64 1.09 -23.31
N VAL A 143 2.59 0.82 -22.00
CA VAL A 143 1.53 1.33 -21.11
C VAL A 143 1.55 2.86 -21.05
N LEU A 144 2.71 3.48 -20.79
CA LEU A 144 2.85 4.93 -20.74
C LEU A 144 2.52 5.61 -22.08
N GLY A 145 2.93 5.02 -23.21
CA GLY A 145 2.60 5.55 -24.54
C GLY A 145 1.09 5.61 -24.79
N PHE A 146 0.35 4.61 -24.32
CA PHE A 146 -1.11 4.59 -24.39
C PHE A 146 -1.78 5.60 -23.45
N VAL A 147 -1.30 5.68 -22.21
CA VAL A 147 -1.81 6.56 -21.16
C VAL A 147 -1.58 8.03 -21.54
N ALA A 148 -0.36 8.40 -21.92
CA ALA A 148 0.01 9.75 -22.35
C ALA A 148 -0.78 10.22 -23.59
N ALA A 149 -1.19 9.32 -24.49
CA ALA A 149 -2.01 9.66 -25.65
C ALA A 149 -3.48 10.00 -25.31
N ARG A 150 -3.96 9.67 -24.10
CA ARG A 150 -5.33 9.97 -23.61
C ARG A 150 -5.41 11.12 -22.63
N HIS A 151 -4.28 11.49 -22.01
CA HIS A 151 -4.24 12.53 -21.00
C HIS A 151 -4.16 13.95 -21.58
N PRO A 152 -4.67 14.97 -20.86
CA PRO A 152 -4.35 16.37 -21.16
C PRO A 152 -2.82 16.61 -21.15
N PRO A 153 -2.28 17.56 -21.94
CA PRO A 153 -0.83 17.81 -22.00
C PRO A 153 -0.14 18.24 -20.69
N ALA A 154 -0.91 18.50 -19.63
CA ALA A 154 -0.44 18.87 -18.30
C ALA A 154 -0.56 17.73 -17.27
N ALA A 155 -1.11 16.59 -17.65
CA ALA A 155 -1.27 15.45 -16.76
C ALA A 155 0.00 14.57 -16.75
N ALA A 156 0.27 13.95 -15.61
CA ALA A 156 1.47 13.18 -15.35
C ALA A 156 1.12 11.76 -14.87
N THR A 157 1.94 10.79 -15.25
CA THR A 157 1.78 9.40 -14.84
C THR A 157 2.76 9.06 -13.73
N SER A 158 2.34 8.22 -12.79
CA SER A 158 3.17 7.69 -11.71
C SER A 158 3.19 6.17 -11.71
N THR A 159 4.27 5.57 -11.22
CA THR A 159 4.45 4.12 -11.17
C THR A 159 5.31 3.76 -9.95
N HIS A 160 5.06 2.61 -9.35
CA HIS A 160 6.02 2.01 -8.43
C HIS A 160 7.24 1.53 -9.23
N VAL A 161 8.43 1.68 -8.66
CA VAL A 161 9.67 1.29 -9.32
C VAL A 161 10.56 0.56 -8.32
N PRO A 162 10.89 -0.73 -8.56
CA PRO A 162 11.80 -1.46 -7.66
C PRO A 162 13.26 -0.97 -7.76
N ILE A 163 13.71 -0.45 -8.92
CA ILE A 163 15.09 0.01 -9.14
C ILE A 163 15.12 1.24 -10.08
N LEU A 164 15.65 2.39 -9.61
CA LEU A 164 15.69 3.64 -10.41
C LEU A 164 16.82 3.70 -11.45
N ALA A 165 17.94 2.97 -11.27
CA ALA A 165 19.11 3.11 -12.14
C ALA A 165 18.81 2.86 -13.65
N PRO A 166 18.06 1.81 -14.05
CA PRO A 166 17.68 1.59 -15.45
C PRO A 166 16.73 2.66 -16.02
N LEU A 167 15.95 3.36 -15.19
CA LEU A 167 14.97 4.35 -15.68
C LEU A 167 15.62 5.55 -16.33
N THR A 168 16.73 6.03 -15.78
CA THR A 168 17.41 7.25 -16.25
C THR A 168 17.94 7.05 -17.66
N GLU A 169 18.50 5.88 -17.94
CA GLU A 169 19.01 5.49 -19.27
C GLU A 169 17.87 5.19 -20.26
N SER A 170 16.77 4.62 -19.78
CA SER A 170 15.61 4.26 -20.62
C SER A 170 14.87 5.45 -21.25
N GLY A 171 15.07 6.66 -20.72
CA GLY A 171 14.35 7.88 -21.06
C GLY A 171 12.96 8.06 -20.41
N ILE A 172 12.45 7.02 -19.72
CA ILE A 172 11.10 6.99 -19.14
C ILE A 172 10.89 8.08 -18.07
N ALA A 173 11.94 8.49 -17.35
CA ALA A 173 11.87 9.53 -16.30
C ALA A 173 11.41 10.92 -16.79
N LYS A 174 11.25 11.13 -18.11
CA LYS A 174 10.63 12.32 -18.70
C LYS A 174 9.09 12.25 -18.80
N HIS A 175 8.53 11.06 -18.62
CA HIS A 175 7.13 10.73 -18.87
C HIS A 175 6.43 10.13 -17.65
N VAL A 176 7.19 9.59 -16.68
CA VAL A 176 6.66 9.05 -15.42
C VAL A 176 7.38 9.66 -14.21
N SER A 177 6.64 9.88 -13.13
CA SER A 177 7.19 10.17 -11.80
C SER A 177 7.32 8.86 -11.01
N PRO A 178 8.52 8.46 -10.55
CA PRO A 178 8.66 7.27 -9.74
C PRO A 178 8.09 7.50 -8.33
N VAL A 179 7.32 6.53 -7.82
CA VAL A 179 6.86 6.52 -6.43
C VAL A 179 7.73 5.57 -5.61
N VAL A 180 8.52 6.15 -4.71
CA VAL A 180 9.26 5.42 -3.68
C VAL A 180 8.30 5.13 -2.52
N TRP A 181 8.10 3.85 -2.23
CA TRP A 181 7.24 3.38 -1.15
C TRP A 181 8.08 2.64 -0.11
N PHE A 182 7.84 2.92 1.16
CA PHE A 182 8.59 2.34 2.28
C PHE A 182 7.79 2.50 3.56
N TYR A 183 7.57 1.40 4.29
CA TYR A 183 6.70 1.38 5.48
C TYR A 183 7.45 1.32 6.82
N ALA A 184 8.77 1.11 6.82
CA ALA A 184 9.53 1.11 8.07
C ALA A 184 9.79 2.55 8.57
N PRO A 185 9.83 2.77 9.89
CA PRO A 185 9.82 4.12 10.49
C PRO A 185 11.15 4.88 10.34
N ASP A 186 12.22 4.18 9.94
CA ASP A 186 13.61 4.63 9.86
C ASP A 186 14.07 4.91 8.41
N PHE A 187 13.22 5.59 7.63
CA PHE A 187 13.54 5.93 6.26
C PHE A 187 14.60 7.05 6.13
N GLU A 188 15.85 6.65 5.94
CA GLU A 188 16.96 7.56 5.67
C GLU A 188 16.96 8.02 4.20
N ALA A 189 16.64 9.31 3.97
CA ALA A 189 16.53 9.88 2.62
C ALA A 189 17.84 9.78 1.78
N GLU A 190 19.00 9.66 2.43
CA GLU A 190 20.28 9.40 1.75
C GLU A 190 20.32 8.07 0.98
N GLN A 191 19.46 7.11 1.36
CA GLN A 191 19.30 5.85 0.62
C GLN A 191 18.78 6.11 -0.80
N ILE A 192 17.87 7.08 -0.99
CA ILE A 192 17.35 7.47 -2.32
C ILE A 192 18.49 7.94 -3.23
N GLY A 193 19.43 8.74 -2.70
CA GLY A 193 20.55 9.31 -3.47
C GLY A 193 21.44 8.25 -4.13
N LYS A 194 21.58 7.07 -3.50
CA LYS A 194 22.31 5.93 -4.07
C LYS A 194 21.58 5.24 -5.21
N VAL A 195 20.26 5.37 -5.30
CA VAL A 195 19.45 4.79 -6.38
C VAL A 195 19.29 5.75 -7.57
N MET A 196 19.42 7.07 -7.34
CA MET A 196 19.20 8.11 -8.36
C MET A 196 20.45 8.56 -9.15
N CYS A 197 21.66 8.31 -8.64
CA CYS A 197 22.89 8.70 -9.33
C CYS A 197 23.47 7.54 -10.17
N PRO A 198 24.01 7.81 -11.39
CA PRO A 198 24.84 6.83 -12.07
C PRO A 198 26.11 6.51 -11.26
N ALA A 199 26.72 5.36 -11.52
CA ALA A 199 27.97 4.95 -10.90
C ALA A 199 29.06 6.05 -11.00
N PRO A 200 29.95 6.19 -9.99
CA PRO A 200 30.91 7.29 -9.93
C PRO A 200 31.86 7.29 -11.14
N GLY A 201 31.67 8.25 -12.06
CA GLY A 201 32.50 8.40 -13.26
C GLY A 201 31.89 9.18 -14.44
N ALA A 202 30.57 9.43 -14.47
CA ALA A 202 29.93 10.14 -15.58
C ALA A 202 30.16 11.68 -15.53
N PRO A 203 30.47 12.35 -16.67
CA PRO A 203 30.73 13.79 -16.71
C PRO A 203 29.46 14.65 -16.67
N ASN A 204 29.51 15.77 -15.94
CA ASN A 204 28.38 16.70 -15.78
C ASN A 204 28.03 17.46 -17.08
N PRO A 205 26.74 17.67 -17.39
CA PRO A 205 26.30 18.45 -18.55
C PRO A 205 26.49 19.98 -18.36
N PRO A 206 26.61 20.77 -19.44
CA PRO A 206 27.08 22.16 -19.37
C PRO A 206 26.05 23.18 -18.83
N PRO A 207 26.49 24.29 -18.20
CA PRO A 207 25.64 25.11 -17.31
C PRO A 207 24.58 26.01 -17.98
N SER A 208 24.50 26.04 -19.32
CA SER A 208 23.68 27.00 -20.07
C SER A 208 22.18 26.70 -20.05
N LEU A 209 21.79 25.42 -19.91
CA LEU A 209 20.37 25.00 -19.84
C LEU A 209 19.71 25.36 -18.51
N LEU A 210 20.43 25.19 -17.40
CA LEU A 210 19.92 25.45 -16.04
C LEU A 210 19.53 26.92 -15.81
N ARG A 211 20.28 27.89 -16.37
CA ARG A 211 19.96 29.31 -16.22
C ARG A 211 18.65 29.73 -16.89
N ARG A 212 18.32 29.19 -18.08
CA ARG A 212 17.03 29.47 -18.73
C ARG A 212 15.85 28.93 -17.93
N TRP A 213 16.00 27.75 -17.32
CA TRP A 213 14.99 27.14 -16.45
C TRP A 213 14.73 27.96 -15.17
N TRP A 214 15.81 28.43 -14.51
CA TRP A 214 15.72 29.20 -13.26
C TRP A 214 14.96 30.54 -13.41
N HIS A 215 15.18 31.25 -14.52
CA HIS A 215 14.47 32.50 -14.79
C HIS A 215 12.98 32.31 -15.12
N TRP A 216 12.59 31.17 -15.71
CA TRP A 216 11.19 30.84 -15.94
C TRP A 216 10.45 30.53 -14.64
N TRP A 217 11.09 29.79 -13.73
CA TRP A 217 10.53 29.40 -12.43
C TRP A 217 10.25 30.62 -11.53
N LEU A 218 11.22 31.55 -11.39
CA LEU A 218 11.08 32.75 -10.56
C LEU A 218 9.92 33.68 -10.96
N SER A 219 9.48 33.63 -12.23
CA SER A 219 8.39 34.47 -12.75
C SER A 219 7.00 34.00 -12.30
N ARG A 220 6.82 32.71 -11.98
CA ARG A 220 5.51 32.15 -11.57
C ARG A 220 5.25 32.20 -10.06
N CYS A 221 6.27 32.34 -9.22
CA CYS A 221 6.12 32.30 -7.76
C CYS A 221 5.77 33.64 -7.09
N ARG A 222 5.63 34.75 -7.84
CA ARG A 222 5.37 36.11 -7.29
C ARG A 222 3.92 36.61 -7.45
N ALA A 223 2.93 35.74 -7.24
CA ALA A 223 1.53 36.14 -7.24
C ALA A 223 0.74 35.47 -6.09
N PHE A 224 0.81 36.06 -4.89
CA PHE A 224 -0.33 36.59 -4.09
C PHE A 224 0.14 36.90 -2.64
N PRO A 225 -0.39 37.93 -1.95
CA PRO A 225 0.26 38.49 -0.76
C PRO A 225 -0.39 38.12 0.59
N HIS A 226 0.46 38.02 1.61
CA HIS A 226 0.27 38.25 3.05
C HIS A 226 -1.17 38.33 3.63
N GLN A 227 -1.46 37.41 4.57
CA GLN A 227 -1.75 37.81 5.96
C GLN A 227 -1.54 36.65 6.95
N VAL A 228 -0.60 36.80 7.88
CA VAL A 228 -0.45 35.95 9.07
C VAL A 228 -0.36 36.87 10.28
N ARG A 229 -1.33 36.80 11.20
CA ARG A 229 -1.19 37.33 12.55
C ARG A 229 -0.99 36.16 13.52
N ARG A 230 0.02 36.31 14.37
CA ARG A 230 0.33 35.38 15.47
C ARG A 230 -0.78 35.46 16.52
N GLU A 231 -1.23 34.32 17.03
CA GLU A 231 -1.59 34.21 18.44
C GLU A 231 -1.24 32.82 19.00
N ARG A 232 -0.97 32.80 20.30
CA ARG A 232 0.04 31.98 20.97
C ARG A 232 -0.58 30.81 21.75
N LEU A 233 0.20 29.74 21.92
CA LEU A 233 0.13 28.66 22.94
C LEU A 233 -0.91 27.54 22.65
N ARG A 234 -0.77 26.28 23.14
CA ARG A 234 0.23 25.67 24.06
C ARG A 234 0.37 24.14 23.78
N GLY A 235 1.58 23.58 23.73
CA GLY A 235 1.81 22.12 23.64
C GLY A 235 3.27 21.76 23.26
N ARG A 236 3.98 20.97 24.07
CA ARG A 236 5.44 20.76 23.93
C ARG A 236 5.78 19.67 22.91
N PHE A 237 6.62 20.01 21.93
CA PHE A 237 7.50 19.06 21.24
C PHE A 237 8.67 18.63 22.14
N TRP A 238 9.19 17.42 21.92
CA TRP A 238 10.55 17.01 22.29
C TRP A 238 11.26 16.52 21.02
N GLY A 239 12.57 16.76 20.90
CA GLY A 239 13.36 16.53 19.67
C GLY A 239 13.63 17.83 18.92
N SER A 240 14.90 18.09 18.58
CA SER A 240 15.39 19.41 18.12
C SER A 240 16.58 19.25 17.15
N PRO A 241 17.18 20.31 16.56
CA PRO A 241 17.12 20.45 15.10
C PRO A 241 18.47 20.38 14.39
N GLY A 242 18.46 19.86 13.16
CA GLY A 242 19.58 19.95 12.20
C GLY A 242 19.14 20.69 10.94
N ALA A 243 19.44 21.98 10.83
CA ALA A 243 19.19 22.75 9.61
C ALA A 243 20.42 22.70 8.69
N LEU A 244 20.27 22.18 7.47
CA LEU A 244 21.18 22.43 6.35
C LEU A 244 20.39 22.58 5.04
N ALA A 245 20.98 23.31 4.09
CA ALA A 245 20.27 23.99 3.01
C ALA A 245 19.85 23.07 1.84
N PRO A 246 18.80 23.43 1.07
CA PRO A 246 18.33 22.63 -0.06
C PRO A 246 19.31 22.69 -1.24
N HIS A 247 20.09 21.63 -1.42
CA HIS A 247 20.88 21.45 -2.63
C HIS A 247 20.08 20.75 -3.73
N ALA A 248 20.04 21.41 -4.87
CA ALA A 248 19.24 21.08 -6.04
C ALA A 248 19.43 19.64 -6.55
N LEU A 249 18.32 18.94 -6.76
CA LEU A 249 18.12 17.98 -7.85
C LEU A 249 16.63 18.02 -8.26
N GLY A 250 16.38 18.18 -9.56
CA GLY A 250 15.04 18.41 -10.10
C GLY A 250 14.28 17.10 -10.29
N SER A 251 13.52 16.69 -9.28
CA SER A 251 12.66 15.51 -9.31
C SER A 251 11.51 15.69 -8.31
N HIS A 252 10.28 15.54 -8.77
CA HIS A 252 9.08 15.74 -7.95
C HIS A 252 8.82 14.53 -7.06
N LEU A 253 9.43 14.51 -5.86
CA LEU A 253 9.13 13.51 -4.84
C LEU A 253 7.77 13.81 -4.20
N LEU A 254 6.75 13.04 -4.56
CA LEU A 254 5.41 13.12 -3.96
C LEU A 254 5.38 12.33 -2.64
N VAL A 255 5.74 12.99 -1.54
CA VAL A 255 5.57 12.44 -0.19
C VAL A 255 4.15 12.71 0.31
N PHE A 256 3.35 11.66 0.46
CA PHE A 256 2.02 11.75 1.07
C PHE A 256 2.12 11.63 2.60
N CYS A 257 2.28 12.76 3.30
CA CYS A 257 2.07 12.83 4.74
C CYS A 257 0.73 13.48 5.06
N SER A 258 -0.11 12.78 5.85
CA SER A 258 -1.39 13.31 6.33
C SER A 258 -1.23 13.77 7.79
N GLU A 259 -1.28 15.08 8.03
CA GLU A 259 -1.37 15.68 9.39
C GLU A 259 -2.84 15.66 9.89
N GLY A 260 -3.43 14.45 9.96
CA GLY A 260 -4.80 14.24 10.42
C GLY A 260 -4.90 14.03 11.94
N ARG A 261 -6.00 14.46 12.57
CA ARG A 261 -6.25 14.28 14.03
C ARG A 261 -6.75 12.87 14.38
N GLY A 262 -6.23 11.82 13.74
CA GLY A 262 -6.65 10.43 13.94
C GLY A 262 -8.04 10.05 13.40
N ALA A 263 -8.83 11.01 12.89
CA ALA A 263 -10.13 10.73 12.27
C ALA A 263 -9.97 10.46 10.76
N PHE A 264 -10.05 9.19 10.37
CA PHE A 264 -10.04 8.71 8.98
C PHE A 264 -11.09 7.58 8.79
N PRO A 265 -11.56 7.30 7.56
CA PRO A 265 -12.42 6.14 7.30
C PRO A 265 -11.73 4.85 7.75
N GLY A 266 -12.33 4.11 8.69
CA GLY A 266 -11.71 2.94 9.31
C GLY A 266 -10.95 3.20 10.62
N ALA A 267 -10.91 4.44 11.13
CA ALA A 267 -10.25 4.77 12.40
C ALA A 267 -10.82 3.98 13.61
N GLU A 268 -12.10 3.62 13.59
CA GLU A 268 -12.69 2.74 14.61
C GLU A 268 -12.03 1.35 14.59
N ILE A 269 -11.90 0.75 13.41
CA ILE A 269 -11.23 -0.55 13.21
C ILE A 269 -9.76 -0.43 13.63
N TYR A 270 -9.07 0.64 13.22
CA TYR A 270 -7.69 0.90 13.63
C TYR A 270 -7.53 0.95 15.16
N HIS A 271 -8.37 1.71 15.87
CA HIS A 271 -8.30 1.79 17.34
C HIS A 271 -8.68 0.46 18.03
N MET A 272 -9.53 -0.37 17.42
CA MET A 272 -9.80 -1.72 17.93
C MET A 272 -8.59 -2.66 17.73
N VAL A 273 -7.96 -2.62 16.55
CA VAL A 273 -6.70 -3.35 16.27
C VAL A 273 -5.59 -2.90 17.21
N GLU A 274 -5.47 -1.59 17.47
CA GLU A 274 -4.54 -0.99 18.43
C GLU A 274 -4.81 -1.46 19.87
N GLN A 275 -6.08 -1.52 20.30
CA GLN A 275 -6.44 -2.04 21.62
C GLN A 275 -6.12 -3.55 21.76
N VAL A 276 -6.39 -4.35 20.74
CA VAL A 276 -6.05 -5.79 20.76
C VAL A 276 -4.54 -5.99 20.80
N ASN A 277 -3.81 -5.41 19.86
CA ASN A 277 -2.36 -5.61 19.75
C ASN A 277 -1.59 -4.97 20.91
N GLY A 278 -2.00 -3.77 21.34
CA GLY A 278 -1.32 -3.02 22.39
C GLY A 278 -1.74 -3.35 23.83
N HIS A 279 -2.92 -3.94 24.05
CA HIS A 279 -3.42 -4.21 25.41
C HIS A 279 -3.83 -5.66 25.64
N LEU A 280 -4.61 -6.27 24.74
CA LEU A 280 -5.08 -7.65 24.95
C LEU A 280 -3.91 -8.65 24.92
N LYS A 281 -3.09 -8.61 23.86
CA LYS A 281 -1.93 -9.49 23.69
C LYS A 281 -0.96 -9.41 24.87
N GLU A 282 -0.52 -8.21 25.24
CA GLU A 282 0.40 -8.01 26.37
C GLU A 282 -0.23 -8.47 27.69
N SER A 283 -1.50 -8.11 27.96
CA SER A 283 -2.17 -8.49 29.20
C SER A 283 -2.34 -10.01 29.35
N VAL A 284 -2.65 -10.71 28.26
CA VAL A 284 -2.81 -12.18 28.27
C VAL A 284 -1.46 -12.87 28.44
N LEU A 285 -0.44 -12.49 27.67
CA LEU A 285 0.91 -13.06 27.82
C LEU A 285 1.45 -12.82 29.23
N LYS A 286 1.33 -11.59 29.73
CA LYS A 286 1.72 -11.23 31.10
C LYS A 286 0.96 -12.01 32.16
N PHE A 287 -0.33 -12.24 31.98
CA PHE A 287 -1.11 -13.08 32.89
C PHE A 287 -0.63 -14.54 32.88
N LEU A 288 -0.45 -15.12 31.69
CA LEU A 288 0.02 -16.50 31.52
C LEU A 288 1.43 -16.72 32.10
N GLU A 289 2.32 -15.75 31.91
CA GLU A 289 3.70 -15.83 32.37
C GLU A 289 3.89 -15.39 33.83
N GLU A 290 3.34 -14.27 34.28
CA GLU A 290 3.67 -13.69 35.59
C GLU A 290 2.75 -14.14 36.74
N GLU A 291 1.54 -14.63 36.46
CA GLU A 291 0.60 -15.00 37.52
C GLU A 291 1.13 -16.20 38.34
N SER A 292 1.46 -15.94 39.60
CA SER A 292 2.02 -16.95 40.52
C SER A 292 1.05 -18.12 40.77
N ALA A 293 -0.25 -17.93 40.59
CA ALA A 293 -1.22 -19.02 40.60
C ALA A 293 -1.03 -20.01 39.44
N ILE A 294 -0.71 -19.54 38.23
CA ILE A 294 -0.42 -20.41 37.07
C ILE A 294 0.93 -21.09 37.25
N LYS A 295 1.97 -20.33 37.59
CA LYS A 295 3.34 -20.88 37.78
C LYS A 295 3.42 -21.88 38.94
N GLY A 296 2.75 -21.61 40.06
CA GLY A 296 2.86 -22.40 41.29
C GLY A 296 1.78 -23.47 41.46
N TRP A 297 0.51 -23.11 41.31
CA TRP A 297 -0.63 -23.93 41.77
C TRP A 297 -1.48 -24.56 40.64
N PHE A 298 -1.29 -24.08 39.40
CA PHE A 298 -2.03 -24.53 38.22
C PHE A 298 -1.12 -24.76 37.01
N SER A 299 0.12 -25.18 37.28
CA SER A 299 1.11 -25.44 36.24
C SER A 299 0.78 -26.69 35.43
N LEU A 300 1.49 -26.91 34.31
CA LEU A 300 1.31 -28.09 33.44
C LEU A 300 1.33 -29.42 34.21
N TYR A 301 2.11 -29.53 35.30
CA TYR A 301 2.13 -30.72 36.15
C TYR A 301 0.78 -30.95 36.87
N HIS A 302 0.23 -29.89 37.46
CA HIS A 302 -1.05 -29.92 38.18
C HIS A 302 -2.21 -30.22 37.22
N ARG A 303 -2.27 -29.52 36.09
CA ARG A 303 -3.25 -29.74 35.00
C ARG A 303 -3.23 -31.18 34.49
N LYS A 304 -2.04 -31.69 34.11
CA LYS A 304 -1.86 -33.07 33.61
C LYS A 304 -2.21 -34.15 34.63
N ARG A 305 -2.18 -33.84 35.94
CA ARG A 305 -2.48 -34.76 37.04
C ARG A 305 -3.86 -34.51 37.67
N GLN A 306 -4.63 -33.54 37.17
CA GLN A 306 -5.97 -33.17 37.60
C GLN A 306 -6.09 -32.96 39.13
N PHE A 307 -5.14 -32.24 39.74
CA PHE A 307 -5.20 -31.89 41.16
C PHE A 307 -4.71 -30.46 41.42
N GLY A 308 -5.29 -29.80 42.42
CA GLY A 308 -4.92 -28.46 42.87
C GLY A 308 -5.49 -28.19 44.27
N ASN A 309 -4.98 -27.15 44.96
CA ASN A 309 -5.49 -26.76 46.27
C ASN A 309 -6.83 -26.01 46.10
N PRO A 310 -7.97 -26.50 46.63
CA PRO A 310 -9.29 -25.91 46.37
C PRO A 310 -9.38 -24.41 46.69
N ARG A 311 -8.76 -23.96 47.78
CA ARG A 311 -8.75 -22.55 48.20
C ARG A 311 -8.02 -21.65 47.19
N ASN A 312 -6.95 -22.16 46.57
CA ASN A 312 -6.21 -21.41 45.55
C ASN A 312 -6.96 -21.42 44.21
N MET A 313 -7.69 -22.49 43.93
CA MET A 313 -8.48 -22.66 42.71
C MET A 313 -9.66 -21.67 42.63
N GLU A 314 -10.39 -21.42 43.72
CA GLU A 314 -11.46 -20.40 43.74
C GLU A 314 -10.94 -19.00 43.34
N THR A 315 -9.79 -18.59 43.88
CA THR A 315 -9.15 -17.31 43.55
C THR A 315 -8.70 -17.30 42.08
N PHE A 316 -8.14 -18.40 41.59
CA PHE A 316 -7.70 -18.55 40.21
C PHE A 316 -8.85 -18.46 39.20
N GLY A 317 -9.94 -19.20 39.41
CA GLY A 317 -11.10 -19.21 38.51
C GLY A 317 -11.68 -17.81 38.27
N SER A 318 -11.81 -17.01 39.34
CA SER A 318 -12.29 -15.63 39.23
C SER A 318 -11.39 -14.72 38.36
N LYS A 319 -10.07 -14.94 38.38
CA LYS A 319 -9.10 -14.20 37.55
C LYS A 319 -9.18 -14.61 36.09
N VAL A 320 -9.14 -15.91 35.77
CA VAL A 320 -9.13 -16.37 34.37
C VAL A 320 -10.43 -16.01 33.66
N LEU A 321 -11.59 -16.20 34.32
CA LEU A 321 -12.90 -15.88 33.74
C LEU A 321 -13.01 -14.39 33.38
N LYS A 322 -12.38 -13.48 34.14
CA LYS A 322 -12.33 -12.05 33.82
C LYS A 322 -11.63 -11.78 32.48
N TYR A 323 -10.48 -12.42 32.21
CA TYR A 323 -9.75 -12.24 30.95
C TYR A 323 -10.47 -12.86 29.76
N VAL A 324 -11.12 -14.02 29.93
CA VAL A 324 -11.93 -14.65 28.86
C VAL A 324 -13.12 -13.77 28.47
N VAL A 325 -13.81 -13.16 29.44
CA VAL A 325 -14.92 -12.23 29.16
C VAL A 325 -14.43 -10.96 28.46
N LEU A 326 -13.27 -10.41 28.84
CA LEU A 326 -12.68 -9.25 28.18
C LEU A 326 -12.31 -9.54 26.72
N GLY A 327 -11.75 -10.70 26.42
CA GLY A 327 -11.39 -11.11 25.06
C GLY A 327 -12.59 -11.43 24.16
N ALA A 328 -13.64 -12.04 24.71
CA ALA A 328 -14.86 -12.38 23.97
C ALA A 328 -15.79 -11.18 23.71
N GLY A 329 -15.53 -10.03 24.35
CA GLY A 329 -16.38 -8.85 24.29
C GLY A 329 -16.10 -7.89 23.13
N SER A 330 -15.05 -8.11 22.34
CA SER A 330 -14.59 -7.23 21.27
C SER A 330 -15.59 -7.19 20.09
N PRO A 331 -16.35 -6.10 19.88
CA PRO A 331 -17.38 -6.06 18.85
C PRO A 331 -16.76 -5.63 17.52
N PHE A 332 -16.17 -6.58 16.79
CA PHE A 332 -15.71 -6.27 15.44
C PHE A 332 -16.88 -5.84 14.54
N PRO A 333 -16.76 -4.74 13.78
CA PRO A 333 -17.79 -4.31 12.84
C PRO A 333 -18.06 -5.40 11.80
N ARG A 334 -19.33 -5.73 11.56
CA ARG A 334 -19.77 -6.73 10.57
C ARG A 334 -19.60 -6.29 9.11
N VAL A 335 -18.56 -5.50 8.81
CA VAL A 335 -18.37 -4.87 7.50
C VAL A 335 -17.83 -5.90 6.50
N PHE A 336 -17.00 -6.85 6.95
CA PHE A 336 -16.54 -8.01 6.17
C PHE A 336 -16.43 -9.23 7.09
N PRO A 337 -17.45 -10.13 7.16
CA PRO A 337 -17.45 -11.25 8.10
C PRO A 337 -16.20 -12.14 7.99
N ASP A 338 -15.85 -12.53 6.77
CA ASP A 338 -14.78 -13.50 6.49
C ASP A 338 -13.39 -12.92 6.85
N MET A 339 -13.14 -11.65 6.52
CA MET A 339 -11.90 -10.94 6.90
C MET A 339 -11.80 -10.70 8.42
N VAL A 340 -12.93 -10.53 9.10
CA VAL A 340 -12.97 -10.44 10.57
C VAL A 340 -12.67 -11.80 11.19
N GLU A 341 -13.17 -12.89 10.63
CA GLU A 341 -12.88 -14.25 11.08
C GLU A 341 -11.39 -14.56 10.91
N GLU A 342 -10.82 -14.40 9.71
CA GLU A 342 -9.38 -14.58 9.43
C GLU A 342 -8.52 -13.73 10.37
N TRP A 343 -8.82 -12.44 10.51
CA TRP A 343 -8.05 -11.55 11.38
C TRP A 343 -8.12 -11.99 12.86
N MET A 344 -9.29 -12.45 13.32
CA MET A 344 -9.47 -12.97 14.69
C MET A 344 -8.70 -14.28 14.90
N GLU A 345 -8.67 -15.18 13.91
CA GLU A 345 -7.90 -16.44 13.98
C GLU A 345 -6.38 -16.20 14.05
N GLU A 346 -5.86 -15.19 13.35
CA GLU A 346 -4.42 -14.88 13.38
C GLU A 346 -4.01 -14.00 14.58
N ASN A 347 -4.86 -13.06 15.01
CA ASN A 347 -4.47 -11.99 15.96
C ASN A 347 -5.08 -12.10 17.36
N VAL A 348 -6.17 -12.88 17.56
CA VAL A 348 -6.92 -12.92 18.83
C VAL A 348 -7.05 -14.33 19.41
N ASN A 349 -7.58 -15.27 18.63
CA ASN A 349 -7.82 -16.63 19.09
C ASN A 349 -6.56 -17.34 19.62
N PRO A 350 -5.35 -17.18 19.07
CA PRO A 350 -4.14 -17.84 19.61
C PRO A 350 -3.83 -17.45 21.07
N TYR A 351 -4.30 -16.28 21.53
CA TYR A 351 -4.19 -15.85 22.92
C TYR A 351 -5.43 -16.26 23.75
N LEU A 352 -6.63 -16.19 23.17
CA LEU A 352 -7.86 -16.58 23.85
C LEU A 352 -7.98 -18.09 24.05
N ASP A 353 -7.46 -18.91 23.15
CA ASP A 353 -7.49 -20.37 23.25
C ASP A 353 -6.58 -20.88 24.36
N GLN A 354 -5.44 -20.23 24.61
CA GLN A 354 -4.62 -20.51 25.80
C GLN A 354 -5.38 -20.23 27.11
N LEU A 355 -6.23 -19.19 27.14
CA LEU A 355 -7.11 -18.94 28.28
C LEU A 355 -8.30 -19.92 28.35
N ARG A 356 -8.90 -20.27 27.21
CA ARG A 356 -10.01 -21.25 27.13
C ARG A 356 -9.53 -22.64 27.59
N ASP A 357 -8.31 -23.04 27.23
CA ASP A 357 -7.65 -24.27 27.71
C ASP A 357 -7.43 -24.24 29.23
N LEU A 358 -7.00 -23.10 29.80
CA LEU A 358 -6.89 -22.95 31.25
C LEU A 358 -8.26 -23.04 31.95
N VAL A 359 -9.33 -22.47 31.37
CA VAL A 359 -10.69 -22.61 31.91
C VAL A 359 -11.20 -24.05 31.77
N ARG A 360 -10.91 -24.74 30.66
CA ARG A 360 -11.31 -26.14 30.46
C ARG A 360 -10.66 -27.06 31.48
N ASP A 361 -9.36 -26.90 31.73
CA ASP A 361 -8.63 -27.73 32.69
C ASP A 361 -8.94 -27.35 34.16
N TYR A 362 -9.58 -26.20 34.40
CA TYR A 362 -10.02 -25.72 35.71
C TYR A 362 -11.42 -26.24 36.10
N ARG A 363 -12.25 -26.55 35.10
CA ARG A 363 -13.59 -27.13 35.26
C ARG A 363 -13.54 -28.64 35.44
#